data_AF-A0A951L228-F1
#
_entry.id   AF-A0A951L228-F1
#
_cell.length_a   1.000
_cell.length_b   1.000
_cell.length_c   1.000
_cell.angle_alpha   90.00
_cell.angle_beta   90.00
_cell.angle_gamma   90.00
#
_symmetry.space_group_name_H-M   'P 1'
#
loop_
_entity.id
_entity.type
_entity.pdbx_description
1 polymer ?
#
loop_
_entity_poly.entity_id
_entity_poly.type
_entity_poly.pdbx_seq_one_letter_code
_entity_poly.pdbx_strand_id
1 'polypeptide(L)'
;MLAGALHVEVGGRRRQLTTGELLDILPNTAHRMWNPSGEAARARWETRPGGRTEQWFRGLAALQGTDWVNQDGQPKPLAFAALASEHQDTFRLAGPQWAVRPALVAASAIARLRGFRAPPA
;
A
#
# COMPACT_ATOMS: atom_id res chain seq x y z
N MET A 1 -14.57 10.75 -0.76
CA MET A 1 -14.10 11.17 0.57
C MET A 1 -15.27 11.31 1.51
N LEU A 2 -15.17 10.78 2.74
CA LEU A 2 -16.24 10.81 3.74
C LEU A 2 -16.04 11.92 4.78
N ALA A 3 -14.80 12.19 5.18
CA ALA A 3 -14.44 13.29 6.08
C ALA A 3 -12.95 13.65 5.93
N GLY A 4 -12.60 14.90 6.25
CA GLY A 4 -11.21 15.38 6.20
C GLY A 4 -10.69 15.59 4.78
N ALA A 5 -9.37 15.55 4.62
CA ALA A 5 -8.70 15.74 3.34
C ALA A 5 -7.62 14.68 3.07
N LEU A 6 -7.48 14.27 1.81
CA LEU A 6 -6.49 13.29 1.37
C LEU A 6 -5.72 13.85 0.17
N HIS A 7 -4.39 13.83 0.22
CA HIS A 7 -3.59 14.15 -0.95
C HIS A 7 -3.47 12.92 -1.83
N VAL A 8 -3.66 13.11 -3.13
CA VAL A 8 -3.58 12.06 -4.12
C VAL A 8 -2.68 12.51 -5.26
N GLU A 9 -1.87 11.58 -5.77
CA GLU A 9 -1.16 11.73 -7.03
C GLU A 9 -1.58 10.58 -7.94
N VAL A 10 -2.09 10.90 -9.13
CA VAL A 10 -2.55 9.92 -10.11
C VAL A 10 -1.95 10.29 -11.47
N GLY A 11 -1.19 9.38 -12.07
CA GLY A 11 -0.51 9.65 -13.34
C GLY A 11 0.42 10.87 -13.29
N GLY A 12 1.06 11.12 -12.14
CA GLY A 12 1.94 12.27 -11.90
C GLY A 12 1.22 13.59 -11.58
N ARG A 13 -0.12 13.63 -11.62
CA ARG A 13 -0.90 14.83 -11.28
C ARG A 13 -1.34 14.79 -9.82
N ARG A 14 -0.95 15.81 -9.06
CA ARG A 14 -1.34 15.97 -7.65
C ARG A 14 -2.63 16.76 -7.52
N ARG A 15 -3.49 16.35 -6.59
CA ARG A 15 -4.62 17.14 -6.09
C ARG A 15 -4.96 16.75 -4.65
N GLN A 16 -5.71 17.60 -3.97
CA GLN A 16 -6.32 17.28 -2.70
C GLN A 16 -7.77 16.83 -2.94
N LEU A 17 -8.20 15.77 -2.27
CA LEU A 17 -9.60 15.37 -2.18
C LEU A 17 -10.15 15.80 -0.82
N THR A 18 -11.33 16.38 -0.83
CA THR A 18 -12.08 16.89 0.33
C THR A 18 -13.43 16.17 0.44
N THR A 19 -14.11 16.30 1.58
CA THR A 19 -15.39 15.65 1.86
C THR A 19 -16.39 15.77 0.71
N GLY A 20 -16.98 14.65 0.29
CA GLY A 20 -17.93 14.58 -0.83
C GLY A 20 -17.29 14.32 -2.19
N GLU A 21 -16.00 14.61 -2.38
CA GLU A 21 -15.34 14.40 -3.67
C GLU A 21 -15.06 12.92 -3.96
N LEU A 22 -15.11 12.57 -5.25
CA LEU A 22 -14.84 11.23 -5.78
C LEU A 22 -13.59 11.24 -6.67
N LEU A 23 -12.91 10.10 -6.72
CA LEU A 23 -11.76 9.87 -7.59
C LEU A 23 -11.88 8.45 -8.15
N ASP A 24 -11.96 8.36 -9.48
CA ASP A 24 -11.80 7.10 -10.20
C ASP A 24 -10.35 6.96 -10.68
N ILE A 25 -9.78 5.78 -10.45
CA ILE A 25 -8.43 5.44 -10.88
C ILE A 25 -8.55 4.32 -11.90
N LEU A 26 -8.14 4.60 -13.13
CA LEU A 26 -8.19 3.62 -14.22
C LEU A 26 -7.19 2.48 -13.98
N PRO A 27 -7.47 1.27 -14.50
CA PRO A 27 -6.53 0.16 -14.45
C PRO A 27 -5.13 0.55 -14.93
N ASN A 28 -4.09 -0.02 -14.30
CA ASN A 28 -2.69 0.24 -14.63
C ASN A 28 -2.24 1.71 -14.50
N THR A 29 -2.99 2.55 -13.77
CA THR A 29 -2.59 3.93 -13.49
C THR A 29 -1.79 4.00 -12.20
N ALA A 30 -0.54 4.48 -12.29
CA ALA A 30 0.28 4.72 -11.11
C ALA A 30 -0.38 5.77 -10.21
N HIS A 31 -0.53 5.44 -8.93
CA HIS A 31 -1.14 6.33 -7.95
C HIS A 31 -0.52 6.16 -6.57
N ARG A 32 -0.57 7.25 -5.79
CA ARG A 32 -0.32 7.21 -4.34
C ARG A 32 -1.24 8.19 -3.64
N MET A 33 -1.59 7.86 -2.40
CA MET A 33 -2.48 8.68 -1.58
C MET A 33 -1.92 8.75 -0.18
N TRP A 34 -2.00 9.92 0.46
CA TRP A 34 -1.49 10.14 1.79
C TRP A 34 -2.30 11.22 2.51
N ASN A 35 -2.41 11.11 3.83
CA ASN A 35 -2.92 12.19 4.67
C ASN A 35 -1.72 13.03 5.13
N PRO A 36 -1.55 14.27 4.64
CA PRO A 36 -0.44 15.13 5.04
C PRO A 36 -0.68 15.85 6.38
N SER A 37 -1.88 15.73 6.96
CA SER A 37 -2.31 16.50 8.13
C SER A 37 -2.35 15.63 9.39
N GLY A 38 -2.30 16.27 10.55
CA GLY A 38 -2.55 15.61 11.84
C GLY A 38 -4.03 15.30 12.09
N GLU A 39 -4.93 15.83 11.25
CA GLU A 39 -6.37 15.60 11.34
C GLU A 39 -6.74 14.27 10.68
N ALA A 40 -7.74 13.58 11.23
CA ALA A 40 -8.19 12.31 10.69
C ALA A 40 -8.89 12.49 9.32
N ALA A 41 -8.51 11.66 8.35
CA ALA A 41 -9.19 11.55 7.06
C ALA A 41 -9.95 10.22 6.97
N ARG A 42 -11.19 10.25 6.49
CA ARG A 42 -12.01 9.05 6.24
C ARG A 42 -12.36 8.97 4.76
N ALA A 43 -12.03 7.85 4.13
CA ALA A 43 -12.35 7.58 2.73
C ALA A 43 -13.00 6.19 2.61
N ARG A 44 -13.90 6.06 1.63
CA ARG A 44 -14.36 4.76 1.16
C ARG A 44 -13.53 4.40 -0.06
N TRP A 45 -12.80 3.30 0.02
CA TRP A 45 -12.05 2.74 -1.10
C TRP A 45 -12.83 1.58 -1.69
N GLU A 46 -12.96 1.55 -3.02
CA GLU A 46 -13.46 0.39 -3.72
C GLU A 46 -12.54 -0.02 -4.88
N THR A 47 -12.25 -1.32 -4.99
CA THR A 47 -11.42 -1.89 -6.05
C THR A 47 -12.24 -2.90 -6.85
N ARG A 48 -12.24 -2.79 -8.18
CA ARG A 48 -12.95 -3.72 -9.07
C ARG A 48 -12.06 -4.14 -10.26
N PRO A 49 -11.84 -5.44 -10.49
CA PRO A 49 -12.16 -6.57 -9.60
C PRO A 49 -11.39 -6.46 -8.27
N GLY A 50 -11.97 -6.95 -7.17
CA GLY A 50 -11.43 -6.74 -5.82
C GLY A 50 -10.13 -7.50 -5.50
N GLY A 51 -9.83 -8.58 -6.23
CA GLY A 51 -8.63 -9.41 -6.02
C GLY A 51 -8.44 -9.78 -4.55
N ARG A 52 -7.21 -9.67 -4.05
CA ARG A 52 -6.85 -9.85 -2.63
C ARG A 52 -6.62 -8.51 -1.93
N THR A 53 -7.29 -7.43 -2.33
CA THR A 53 -7.03 -6.08 -1.79
C THR A 53 -7.29 -6.02 -0.28
N GLU A 54 -8.31 -6.72 0.21
CA GLU A 54 -8.57 -6.79 1.66
C GLU A 54 -7.42 -7.47 2.41
N GLN A 55 -6.93 -8.61 1.92
CA GLN A 55 -5.79 -9.34 2.52
C GLN A 55 -4.53 -8.46 2.57
N TRP A 56 -4.27 -7.70 1.50
CA TRP A 56 -3.17 -6.73 1.47
C TRP A 56 -3.26 -5.71 2.62
N PHE A 57 -4.43 -5.08 2.82
CA PHE A 57 -4.61 -4.11 3.90
C PHE A 57 -4.62 -4.75 5.28
N ARG A 58 -5.17 -5.97 5.44
CA ARG A 58 -5.09 -6.75 6.69
C ARG A 58 -3.63 -7.07 7.04
N GLY A 59 -2.82 -7.43 6.04
CA GLY A 59 -1.39 -7.67 6.21
C GLY A 59 -0.65 -6.42 6.70
N LEU A 60 -0.92 -5.26 6.11
CA LEU A 60 -0.36 -3.97 6.59
C LEU A 60 -0.79 -3.63 8.02
N ALA A 61 -2.07 -3.86 8.34
CA ALA A 61 -2.60 -3.63 9.69
C ALA A 61 -1.97 -4.57 10.73
N ALA A 62 -1.73 -5.83 10.37
CA ALA A 62 -1.11 -6.81 11.26
C ALA A 62 0.38 -6.56 11.55
N LEU A 63 1.05 -5.69 10.77
CA LEU A 63 2.40 -5.24 11.11
C LEU A 63 2.43 -4.24 12.26
N GLN A 64 1.31 -3.55 12.53
CA GLN A 64 1.24 -2.57 13.61
C GLN A 64 1.48 -3.24 14.96
N GLY A 65 2.31 -2.61 15.81
CA GLY A 65 2.71 -3.18 17.11
C GLY A 65 3.80 -4.25 17.05
N THR A 66 4.37 -4.52 15.87
CA THR A 66 5.53 -5.43 15.71
C THR A 66 6.82 -4.65 15.46
N ASP A 67 7.97 -5.33 15.58
CA ASP A 67 9.27 -4.75 15.20
C ASP A 67 9.43 -4.53 13.68
N TRP A 68 8.42 -4.83 12.88
CA TRP A 68 8.43 -4.66 11.42
C TRP A 68 7.85 -3.32 10.95
N VAL A 69 7.49 -2.43 11.86
CA VAL A 69 7.17 -1.02 11.57
C VAL A 69 8.21 -0.07 12.18
N ASN A 70 8.29 1.15 11.67
CA ASN A 70 9.05 2.23 12.30
C ASN A 70 8.19 2.96 13.35
N GLN A 71 8.76 3.99 13.98
CA GLN A 71 8.08 4.82 14.99
C GLN A 71 6.83 5.54 14.48
N ASP A 72 6.73 5.74 13.16
CA ASP A 72 5.60 6.40 12.50
C ASP A 72 4.54 5.37 12.03
N GLY A 73 4.69 4.10 12.41
CA GLY A 73 3.79 3.02 12.00
C GLY A 73 3.96 2.56 10.54
N GLN A 74 4.98 3.05 9.83
CA GLN A 74 5.24 2.64 8.45
C GLN A 74 5.96 1.29 8.42
N PRO A 75 5.54 0.36 7.54
CA PRO A 75 6.25 -0.90 7.34
C PRO A 75 7.73 -0.67 6.98
N LYS A 76 8.64 -1.38 7.65
CA LYS A 76 10.06 -1.41 7.28
C LYS A 76 10.22 -1.98 5.85
N PRO A 77 11.25 -1.56 5.08
CA PRO A 77 11.38 -1.92 3.67
C PRO A 77 11.31 -3.42 3.37
N LEU A 78 11.91 -4.27 4.22
CA LEU A 78 11.87 -5.73 4.04
C LEU A 78 10.48 -6.34 4.28
N ALA A 79 9.77 -5.87 5.30
CA ALA A 79 8.41 -6.31 5.58
C ALA A 79 7.43 -5.86 4.49
N PHE A 80 7.57 -4.61 4.04
CA PHE A 80 6.83 -4.09 2.90
C PHE A 80 7.10 -4.90 1.64
N ALA A 81 8.38 -5.17 1.34
CA ALA A 81 8.75 -5.95 0.16
C ALA A 81 8.23 -7.38 0.23
N ALA A 82 8.22 -8.00 1.40
CA ALA A 82 7.67 -9.33 1.60
C ALA A 82 6.16 -9.38 1.30
N LEU A 83 5.39 -8.46 1.89
CA LEU A 83 3.96 -8.34 1.60
C LEU A 83 3.71 -8.00 0.12
N ALA A 84 4.47 -7.08 -0.46
CA ALA A 84 4.29 -6.63 -1.84
C ALA A 84 4.65 -7.73 -2.84
N SER A 85 5.66 -8.55 -2.52
CA SER A 85 6.00 -9.75 -3.28
C SER A 85 4.90 -10.80 -3.22
N GLU A 86 4.24 -10.96 -2.08
CA GLU A 86 3.15 -11.92 -1.91
C GLU A 86 1.90 -11.51 -2.68
N HIS A 87 1.61 -10.20 -2.77
CA HIS A 87 0.37 -9.68 -3.35
C HIS A 87 0.55 -9.10 -4.76
N GLN A 88 1.55 -9.54 -5.55
CA GLN A 88 1.85 -9.00 -6.90
C GLN A 88 0.72 -9.17 -7.94
N ASP A 89 -0.22 -10.07 -7.66
CA ASP A 89 -1.46 -10.29 -8.41
C ASP A 89 -2.49 -9.17 -8.17
N THR A 90 -2.41 -8.48 -7.04
CA THR A 90 -3.37 -7.46 -6.59
C THR A 90 -2.75 -6.05 -6.52
N PHE A 91 -1.58 -5.92 -5.89
CA PHE A 91 -0.85 -4.67 -5.70
C PHE A 91 0.48 -4.72 -6.44
N ARG A 92 0.76 -3.72 -7.29
CA ARG A 92 2.01 -3.61 -8.03
C ARG A 92 2.65 -2.26 -7.80
N LEU A 93 3.92 -2.28 -7.43
CA LEU A 93 4.71 -1.06 -7.39
C LEU A 93 4.91 -0.53 -8.81
N ALA A 94 4.69 0.77 -8.98
CA ALA A 94 4.92 1.45 -10.25
C ALA A 94 6.40 1.37 -10.65
N GLY A 95 6.66 1.13 -11.94
CA GLY A 95 8.01 1.05 -12.49
C GLY A 95 8.20 -0.15 -13.42
N PRO A 96 9.43 -0.34 -13.96
CA PRO A 96 9.74 -1.43 -14.86
C PRO A 96 9.62 -2.79 -14.17
N GLN A 97 8.56 -3.55 -14.48
CA GLN A 97 8.22 -4.79 -13.75
C GLN A 97 9.29 -5.87 -13.86
N TRP A 98 10.09 -5.86 -14.93
CA TRP A 98 11.23 -6.76 -15.10
C TRP A 98 12.32 -6.54 -14.03
N ALA A 99 12.41 -5.34 -13.44
CA ALA A 99 13.34 -5.02 -12.36
C ALA A 99 12.65 -5.07 -10.98
N VAL A 100 11.44 -4.51 -10.88
CA VAL A 100 10.69 -4.41 -9.62
C VAL A 100 10.35 -5.80 -9.04
N ARG A 101 9.86 -6.72 -9.88
CA ARG A 101 9.45 -8.05 -9.42
C ARG A 101 10.60 -8.87 -8.82
N PRO A 102 11.75 -9.08 -9.50
CA PRO A 102 12.84 -9.85 -8.91
C PRO A 102 13.43 -9.17 -7.67
N ALA A 103 13.49 -7.83 -7.63
CA ALA A 103 13.94 -7.11 -6.44
C ALA A 103 13.03 -7.38 -5.23
N LEU A 104 11.70 -7.37 -5.41
CA LEU A 104 10.75 -7.71 -4.35
C LEU A 104 10.89 -9.16 -3.88
N VAL A 105 11.07 -10.12 -4.80
CA VAL A 105 11.24 -11.54 -4.47
C VAL A 105 12.52 -11.74 -3.65
N ALA A 106 13.65 -11.15 -4.08
CA ALA A 106 14.91 -11.24 -3.35
C ALA A 106 14.80 -10.60 -1.95
N ALA A 107 14.21 -9.41 -1.85
CA ALA A 107 13.99 -8.75 -0.56
C ALA A 107 13.05 -9.55 0.35
N SER A 108 12.01 -10.21 -0.20
CA SER A 108 11.11 -11.09 0.55
C SER A 108 11.85 -12.31 1.13
N ALA A 109 12.75 -12.92 0.36
CA ALA A 109 13.59 -14.01 0.87
C ALA A 109 14.48 -13.54 2.03
N ILE A 110 15.11 -12.36 1.90
CA ILE A 110 15.91 -11.77 2.98
C ILE A 110 15.04 -11.46 4.21
N ALA A 111 13.81 -10.97 4.04
CA ALA A 111 12.89 -10.70 5.13
C ALA A 111 12.59 -11.99 5.91
N ARG A 112 12.27 -13.08 5.20
CA ARG A 112 11.99 -14.40 5.81
C ARG A 112 13.20 -14.94 6.57
N LEU A 113 14.40 -14.81 6.00
CA LEU A 113 15.65 -15.17 6.69
C LEU A 113 15.88 -14.36 7.96
N ARG A 114 15.40 -13.11 8.00
CA ARG A 114 15.41 -12.25 9.20
C ARG A 114 14.22 -12.48 10.14
N GLY A 115 13.47 -13.57 9.96
CA GLY A 115 12.37 -13.94 10.85
C GLY A 115 11.04 -13.29 10.52
N PHE A 116 10.91 -12.57 9.39
CA PHE A 116 9.61 -12.08 8.95
C PHE A 116 8.69 -13.24 8.62
N ARG A 117 7.49 -13.24 9.18
CA ARG A 117 6.39 -14.14 8.83
C ARG A 117 5.24 -13.30 8.33
N ALA A 118 4.74 -13.64 7.15
CA ALA A 118 3.55 -12.99 6.63
C ALA A 118 2.40 -13.17 7.64
N PRO A 119 1.64 -12.11 7.94
CA PRO A 119 0.43 -12.23 8.73
C PRO A 119 -0.53 -13.24 8.07
N PRO A 120 -1.32 -14.00 8.86
CA PRO A 120 -2.35 -14.86 8.30
C PRO A 120 -3.34 -14.02 7.48
N ALA A 121 -3.77 -14.58 6.34
CA ALA A 121 -4.73 -13.98 5.41
C ALA A 121 -6.12 -13.80 6.04
#